data_AF-A0A2T2NCB9-F1
#
_entry.id   AF-A0A2T2NCB9-F1
#
_cell.length_a   1.000
_cell.length_b   1.000
_cell.length_c   1.000
_cell.angle_alpha   90.00
_cell.angle_beta   90.00
_cell.angle_gamma   90.00
#
_symmetry.space_group_name_H-M   'P 1'
#
loop_
_entity.id
_entity.type
_entity.pdbx_description
1 polymer ?
#
loop_
_entity_poly.entity_id
_entity_poly.type
_entity_poly.pdbx_seq_one_letter_code
_entity_poly.pdbx_strand_id
1 'polypeptide(L)'
;MADSNPHNFANLPKDELKEIAAKGGHASHGAHEAETHTDRNPDGTFTKGSELARELGAVGGHVAHEHQIEKDGRNPDGTFKEGSKLAHELGAQGGHAAHQN
;
A
#
# COMPACT_ATOMS: atom_id res chain seq x y z
N MET A 1 12.24 26.60 -5.86
CA MET A 1 12.89 25.46 -5.16
C MET A 1 12.88 24.17 -5.99
N ALA A 2 12.17 24.09 -7.13
CA ALA A 2 12.42 23.06 -8.14
C ALA A 2 13.69 23.35 -8.97
N ASP A 3 14.24 24.56 -8.87
CA ASP A 3 15.22 25.13 -9.80
C ASP A 3 16.67 24.74 -9.48
N SER A 4 16.95 24.29 -8.25
CA SER A 4 18.31 23.94 -7.81
C SER A 4 18.75 22.53 -8.21
N ASN A 5 17.85 21.72 -8.78
CA ASN A 5 18.16 20.42 -9.36
C ASN A 5 17.48 20.29 -10.73
N PRO A 6 18.18 20.58 -11.84
CA PRO A 6 17.61 20.52 -13.19
C PRO A 6 17.15 19.11 -13.58
N HIS A 7 17.58 18.07 -12.87
CA HIS A 7 17.22 16.67 -13.11
C HIS A 7 16.13 16.13 -12.17
N ASN A 8 15.36 16.99 -11.51
CA ASN A 8 14.21 16.52 -10.72
C ASN A 8 13.00 16.18 -11.62
N PHE A 9 12.06 15.42 -11.07
CA PHE A 9 10.81 15.08 -11.77
C PHE A 9 9.97 16.30 -12.16
N ALA A 10 10.05 17.40 -11.42
CA ALA A 10 9.31 18.62 -11.73
C ALA A 10 9.81 19.32 -13.00
N ASN A 11 11.07 19.09 -13.38
CA ASN A 11 11.73 19.66 -14.56
C ASN A 11 11.74 18.68 -15.75
N LEU A 12 11.21 17.47 -15.59
CA LEU A 12 11.18 16.45 -16.64
C LEU A 12 10.03 16.71 -17.63
N PRO A 13 10.23 16.52 -18.95
CA PRO A 13 9.14 16.61 -19.91
C PRO A 13 8.04 15.59 -19.59
N LYS A 14 6.78 15.98 -19.83
CA LYS A 14 5.59 15.19 -19.46
C LYS A 14 5.59 13.80 -20.08
N ASP A 15 6.16 13.64 -21.27
CA ASP A 15 6.17 12.36 -21.97
C ASP A 15 7.18 11.37 -21.35
N GLU A 16 8.38 11.84 -20.97
CA GLU A 16 9.34 11.03 -20.21
C GLU A 16 8.80 10.67 -18.81
N LEU A 17 8.11 11.61 -18.16
CA LEU A 17 7.52 11.38 -16.85
C LEU A 17 6.41 10.32 -16.89
N LYS A 18 5.58 10.33 -17.94
CA LYS A 18 4.60 9.28 -18.22
C LYS A 18 5.27 7.94 -18.48
N GLU A 19 6.35 7.90 -19.25
CA GLU A 19 7.08 6.67 -19.54
C GLU A 19 7.69 6.06 -18.27
N ILE A 20 8.29 6.88 -17.41
CA ILE A 20 8.86 6.43 -16.13
C ILE A 20 7.75 5.94 -15.18
N ALA A 21 6.64 6.65 -15.08
CA ALA A 21 5.49 6.22 -14.29
C ALA A 21 4.90 4.89 -14.82
N ALA A 22 4.82 4.74 -16.15
CA ALA A 22 4.38 3.52 -16.79
C ALA A 22 5.34 2.35 -16.54
N LYS A 23 6.66 2.58 -16.56
CA LYS A 23 7.66 1.56 -16.19
C LYS A 23 7.45 1.05 -14.76
N GLY A 24 7.14 1.94 -13.81
CA GLY A 24 6.78 1.55 -12.45
C GLY A 24 5.49 0.71 -12.38
N GLY A 25 4.43 1.17 -13.07
CA GLY A 25 3.16 0.43 -13.14
C GLY A 25 3.27 -0.95 -13.79
N HIS A 26 4.04 -1.05 -14.88
CA HIS A 26 4.33 -2.31 -15.56
C HIS A 26 5.20 -3.24 -14.72
N ALA A 27 6.17 -2.73 -13.94
CA ALA A 27 6.96 -3.57 -13.04
C ALA A 27 6.09 -4.18 -11.92
N SER A 28 5.10 -3.43 -11.41
CA SER A 28 4.17 -3.92 -10.39
C SER A 28 3.08 -4.86 -10.94
N HIS A 29 2.76 -4.80 -12.24
CA HIS A 29 1.76 -5.66 -12.88
C HIS A 29 2.36 -6.79 -13.75
N GLY A 30 3.64 -6.74 -14.09
CA GLY A 30 4.26 -7.59 -15.12
C GLY A 30 4.91 -8.88 -14.63
N ALA A 31 4.90 -9.15 -13.32
CA ALA A 31 5.45 -10.38 -12.75
C ALA A 31 4.39 -11.43 -12.37
N HIS A 32 3.11 -11.13 -12.60
CA HIS A 32 2.08 -12.15 -12.63
C HIS A 32 1.72 -12.34 -14.08
N GLU A 33 2.27 -13.41 -14.66
CA GLU A 33 1.73 -14.00 -15.87
C GLU A 33 0.21 -13.88 -15.83
N ALA A 34 -0.38 -13.47 -16.95
CA ALA A 34 -1.80 -13.61 -17.21
C ALA A 34 -2.17 -15.11 -17.31
N GLU A 35 -1.73 -15.89 -16.32
CA GLU A 35 -2.48 -17.03 -15.83
C GLU A 35 -3.88 -16.49 -15.63
N THR A 36 -4.79 -16.96 -16.47
CA THR A 36 -6.23 -16.79 -16.29
C THR A 36 -6.60 -17.45 -14.98
N HIS A 37 -6.27 -16.80 -13.86
CA HIS A 37 -6.70 -17.21 -12.55
C HIS A 37 -8.22 -17.10 -12.59
N THR A 38 -8.90 -18.24 -12.55
CA THR A 38 -10.36 -18.36 -12.42
C THR A 38 -10.91 -17.52 -11.26
N ASP A 39 -10.05 -17.13 -10.33
CA ASP A 39 -10.32 -16.31 -9.17
C ASP A 39 -10.16 -14.79 -9.39
N ARG A 40 -9.80 -14.33 -10.60
CA ARG A 40 -9.67 -12.89 -10.92
C ARG A 40 -10.51 -12.47 -12.13
N ASN A 41 -11.15 -11.32 -11.99
CA ASN A 41 -11.86 -10.62 -13.04
C ASN A 41 -10.87 -9.94 -14.01
N PRO A 42 -11.29 -9.60 -15.25
CA PRO A 42 -10.47 -8.86 -16.20
C PRO A 42 -10.03 -7.46 -15.73
N ASP A 43 -10.71 -6.91 -14.73
CA ASP A 43 -10.36 -5.63 -14.08
C ASP A 43 -9.32 -5.78 -12.96
N GLY A 44 -8.81 -7.00 -12.73
CA GLY A 44 -7.81 -7.32 -11.70
C GLY A 44 -8.39 -7.57 -10.31
N THR A 45 -9.69 -7.40 -10.10
CA THR A 45 -10.36 -7.71 -8.82
C THR A 45 -10.58 -9.22 -8.66
N PHE A 46 -10.82 -9.69 -7.44
CA PHE A 46 -11.18 -11.09 -7.21
C PHE A 46 -12.61 -11.40 -7.68
N THR A 47 -12.83 -12.60 -8.24
CA THR A 47 -14.19 -13.07 -8.55
C THR A 47 -14.96 -13.29 -7.26
N LYS A 48 -16.27 -12.96 -7.28
CA LYS A 48 -17.10 -13.08 -6.09
C LYS A 48 -17.20 -14.55 -5.66
N GLY A 49 -16.73 -14.85 -4.46
CA GLY A 49 -16.76 -16.20 -3.90
C GLY A 49 -15.55 -17.06 -4.26
N SER A 50 -14.50 -16.51 -4.89
CA SER A 50 -13.25 -17.23 -5.09
C SER A 50 -12.69 -17.73 -3.75
N GLU A 51 -12.22 -18.98 -3.71
CA GLU A 51 -11.57 -19.53 -2.52
C GLU A 51 -10.29 -18.75 -2.18
N LEU A 52 -9.55 -18.33 -3.20
CA LEU A 52 -8.34 -17.52 -3.05
C LEU A 52 -8.60 -16.21 -2.29
N ALA A 53 -9.64 -15.45 -2.66
CA ALA A 53 -10.00 -14.24 -1.91
C ALA A 53 -10.44 -14.54 -0.48
N ARG A 54 -11.13 -15.66 -0.26
CA ARG A 54 -11.57 -16.08 1.08
C ARG A 54 -10.37 -16.43 1.96
N GLU A 55 -9.42 -17.19 1.44
CA GLU A 55 -8.20 -17.58 2.15
C GLU A 55 -7.32 -16.38 2.43
N LEU A 56 -7.01 -15.56 1.42
CA LEU A 56 -6.20 -14.36 1.60
C LEU A 56 -6.89 -13.32 2.50
N GLY A 57 -8.21 -13.18 2.41
CA GLY A 57 -9.00 -12.35 3.30
C GLY A 57 -8.99 -12.87 4.74
N ALA A 58 -9.05 -14.19 4.94
CA ALA A 58 -8.92 -14.81 6.25
C ALA A 58 -7.52 -14.58 6.83
N VAL A 59 -6.46 -14.81 6.05
CA VAL A 59 -5.06 -14.55 6.46
C VAL A 59 -4.87 -13.06 6.82
N GLY A 60 -5.32 -12.14 5.95
CA GLY A 60 -5.26 -10.70 6.23
C GLY A 60 -6.06 -10.31 7.47
N GLY A 61 -7.23 -10.93 7.68
CA GLY A 61 -8.05 -10.75 8.87
C GLY A 61 -7.41 -11.32 10.14
N HIS A 62 -6.70 -12.45 10.05
CA HIS A 62 -5.95 -13.03 11.15
C HIS A 62 -4.74 -12.16 11.52
N VAL A 63 -4.01 -11.62 10.56
CA VAL A 63 -2.93 -10.65 10.83
C VAL A 63 -3.49 -9.39 11.50
N ALA A 64 -4.65 -8.90 11.04
CA ALA A 64 -5.34 -7.78 11.69
C ALA A 64 -5.84 -8.12 13.11
N HIS A 65 -6.15 -9.39 13.39
CA HIS A 65 -6.57 -9.86 14.71
C HIS A 65 -5.40 -10.20 15.64
N GLU A 66 -4.27 -10.67 15.10
CA GLU A 66 -3.04 -10.97 15.84
C GLU A 66 -2.37 -9.67 16.29
N HIS A 67 -2.43 -8.62 15.46
CA HIS A 67 -2.21 -7.25 15.87
C HIS A 67 -3.49 -6.60 16.44
N GLN A 68 -4.23 -7.31 17.30
CA GLN A 68 -4.91 -6.63 18.42
C GLN A 68 -3.81 -6.07 19.34
N ILE A 69 -3.14 -5.04 18.84
CA ILE A 69 -2.50 -4.02 19.64
C ILE A 69 -3.57 -3.65 20.68
N GLU A 70 -3.23 -3.86 21.95
CA GLU A 70 -4.08 -3.56 23.09
C GLU A 70 -4.94 -2.33 22.82
N LYS A 71 -6.24 -2.45 23.09
CA LYS A 71 -7.29 -1.44 22.87
C LYS A 71 -7.06 -0.12 23.62
N ASP A 72 -5.86 0.11 24.13
CA ASP A 72 -5.43 1.29 24.85
C ASP A 72 -5.12 2.47 23.92
N GLY A 73 -5.08 2.27 22.58
CA GLY A 73 -4.78 3.35 21.62
C GLY A 73 -5.74 3.53 20.44
N ARG A 74 -6.78 2.70 20.27
CA ARG A 74 -7.71 2.75 19.12
C ARG A 74 -9.16 2.93 19.55
N ASN A 75 -9.92 3.73 18.80
CA ASN A 75 -11.36 3.91 18.93
C ASN A 75 -12.12 2.72 18.30
N PRO A 76 -13.41 2.51 18.65
CA PRO A 76 -14.24 1.46 18.04
C PRO A 76 -14.43 1.60 16.53
N ASP A 77 -14.29 2.83 16.01
CA ASP A 77 -14.33 3.14 14.58
C ASP A 77 -12.99 2.86 13.85
N GLY A 78 -11.98 2.36 14.56
CA GLY A 78 -10.66 2.03 14.03
C GLY A 78 -9.67 3.21 13.99
N THR A 79 -10.10 4.43 14.32
CA THR A 79 -9.20 5.59 14.41
C THR A 79 -8.31 5.51 15.66
N PHE A 80 -7.22 6.28 15.70
CA PHE A 80 -6.42 6.39 16.92
C PHE A 80 -7.15 7.25 17.96
N LYS A 81 -7.08 6.85 19.23
CA LYS A 81 -7.49 7.70 20.35
C LYS A 81 -6.55 8.92 20.40
N GLU A 82 -7.12 10.10 20.51
CA GLU A 82 -6.36 11.35 20.65
C GLU A 82 -5.43 11.27 21.87
N GLY A 83 -4.16 11.63 21.69
CA GLY A 83 -3.15 11.56 22.76
C GLY A 83 -2.68 10.14 23.14
N SER A 84 -3.07 9.10 22.40
CA SER A 84 -2.58 7.75 22.66
C SER A 84 -1.08 7.64 22.39
N LYS A 85 -0.36 7.02 23.33
CA LYS A 85 1.08 6.71 23.17
C LYS A 85 1.33 5.88 21.91
N LEU A 86 0.40 4.99 21.60
CA LEU A 86 0.42 4.16 20.39
C LEU A 86 0.47 4.98 19.11
N ALA A 87 -0.34 6.04 18.99
CA ALA A 87 -0.32 6.90 17.81
C ALA A 87 1.01 7.64 17.66
N HIS A 88 1.59 8.08 18.79
CA HIS A 88 2.86 8.79 18.79
C HIS A 88 4.03 7.87 18.41
N GLU A 89 4.09 6.67 18.99
CA GLU A 89 5.13 5.68 18.73
C GLU A 89 5.11 5.16 17.28
N LEU A 90 3.92 4.80 16.78
CA LEU A 90 3.77 4.39 15.37
C LEU A 90 3.99 5.55 14.39
N GLY A 91 3.61 6.77 14.77
CA GLY A 91 3.91 7.97 13.97
C GLY A 91 5.42 8.21 13.86
N ALA A 92 6.17 8.03 14.95
CA ALA A 92 7.62 8.11 14.95
C ALA A 92 8.27 6.99 14.11
N GLN A 93 7.82 5.74 14.26
CA GLN A 93 8.29 4.61 13.45
C GLN A 93 7.99 4.81 11.95
N GLY A 94 6.79 5.25 11.60
CA GLY A 94 6.42 5.56 10.21
C GLY A 94 7.25 6.70 9.62
N GLY A 95 7.56 7.72 10.42
CA GLY A 95 8.47 8.80 10.02
C GLY A 95 9.91 8.33 9.79
N HIS A 96 10.41 7.41 10.61
CA HIS A 96 11.73 6.82 10.43
C HIS A 96 11.82 5.89 9.21
N ALA A 97 10.75 5.12 8.91
CA ALA A 97 10.68 4.28 7.72
C ALA A 97 10.73 5.09 6.41
N ALA A 98 10.25 6.34 6.42
CA ALA A 98 10.31 7.24 5.27
C ALA A 98 11.70 7.89 5.05
N HIS A 99 12.65 7.75 5.98
CA HIS A 99 13.97 8.39 5.93
C HIS A 99 15.14 7.38 5.77
N GLN A 100 14.84 6.10 5.48
CA GLN A 100 15.87 5.06 5.24
C GLN A 100 15.74 4.38 3.88
N ASN A 101 15.53 5.17 2.82
CA ASN A 101 15.82 4.75 1.45
C ASN A 101 16.61 5.86 0.73
#